data_AF-A0A151T7X2-F1
#
_entry.id   AF-A0A151T7X2-F1
#
_cell.length_a   1.000
_cell.length_b   1.000
_cell.length_c   1.000
_cell.angle_alpha   90.00
_cell.angle_beta   90.00
_cell.angle_gamma   90.00
#
_symmetry.space_group_name_H-M   'P 1'
#
loop_
_entity.id
_entity.type
_entity.pdbx_description
1 polymer ?
#
loop_
_entity_poly.entity_id
_entity_poly.type
_entity_poly.pdbx_seq_one_letter_code
_entity_poly.pdbx_strand_id
1 'polypeptide(L)'
;MTLVAYYDLELYQIDVKTNFLNGNLKEDVYMDQPMRFSFEGKEHMVCKLKKSIYELKQVSRQWYLKFNDTIVCFGFKENIVDRCIYLKVNGSKVIFLILRSVIIFFYLLTIIK
;
A
#
# COMPACT_ATOMS: atom_id res chain seq x y z
N MET A 1 -15.77 0.97 11.45
CA MET A 1 -15.92 0.66 12.88
C MET A 1 -17.39 0.54 13.27
N THR A 2 -18.26 1.51 12.94
CA THR A 2 -19.70 1.42 13.29
C THR A 2 -20.40 0.16 12.72
N LEU A 3 -20.17 -0.18 11.46
CA LEU A 3 -20.74 -1.40 10.86
C LEU A 3 -20.24 -2.69 11.53
N VAL A 4 -18.97 -2.70 11.93
CA VAL A 4 -18.34 -3.84 12.60
C VAL A 4 -19.04 -4.10 13.94
N ALA A 5 -19.18 -3.06 14.76
CA ALA A 5 -19.84 -3.15 16.06
C ALA A 5 -21.33 -3.47 15.94
N TYR A 6 -22.01 -2.96 14.90
CA TYR A 6 -23.42 -3.22 14.66
C TYR A 6 -23.70 -4.69 14.26
N TYR A 7 -22.80 -5.29 13.47
CA TYR A 7 -22.93 -6.67 13.00
C TYR A 7 -22.12 -7.69 13.83
N ASP A 8 -21.57 -7.27 14.98
CA ASP A 8 -20.72 -8.09 15.87
C ASP A 8 -19.60 -8.83 15.13
N LEU A 9 -18.91 -8.11 14.24
CA LEU A 9 -17.85 -8.68 13.41
C LEU A 9 -16.48 -8.53 14.06
N GLU A 10 -15.60 -9.49 13.82
CA GLU A 10 -14.20 -9.38 14.24
C GLU A 10 -13.45 -8.35 13.39
N LEU A 11 -12.66 -7.50 14.06
CA LEU A 11 -11.88 -6.46 13.40
C LEU A 11 -10.41 -6.55 13.80
N TYR A 12 -9.58 -6.76 12.79
CA TYR A 12 -8.14 -6.59 12.91
C TYR A 12 -7.75 -5.28 12.25
N GLN A 13 -6.71 -4.64 12.78
CA GLN A 13 -6.15 -3.42 12.21
C GLN A 13 -4.62 -3.52 12.31
N ILE A 14 -3.96 -3.53 11.17
CA ILE A 14 -2.50 -3.66 11.07
C ILE A 14 -1.96 -2.45 10.33
N ASP A 15 -1.11 -1.66 10.99
CA ASP A 15 -0.36 -0.54 10.43
C ASP A 15 1.00 -1.01 9.86
N VAL A 16 1.29 -0.69 8.60
CA VAL A 16 2.53 -1.08 7.92
C VAL A 16 3.43 0.15 7.73
N LYS A 17 4.36 0.31 8.67
CA LYS A 17 5.20 1.52 8.79
C LYS A 17 6.29 1.70 7.72
N THR A 18 6.69 0.64 7.01
CA THR A 18 7.88 0.64 6.11
C THR A 18 7.55 0.60 4.63
N ASN A 19 6.31 0.89 4.27
CA ASN A 19 5.75 0.56 2.98
C ASN A 19 6.40 1.28 1.78
N PHE A 20 6.90 2.50 2.01
CA PHE A 20 7.46 3.38 0.99
C PHE A 20 8.88 2.98 0.54
N LEU A 21 9.61 2.19 1.33
CA LEU A 21 10.99 1.78 1.03
C LEU A 21 11.08 0.52 0.15
N ASN A 22 9.95 -0.17 -0.05
CA ASN A 22 9.86 -1.43 -0.78
C ASN A 22 9.32 -1.27 -2.21
N GLY A 23 9.01 -0.04 -2.63
CA GLY A 23 8.60 0.26 -3.99
C GLY A 23 9.79 0.34 -4.94
N ASN A 24 9.82 -0.51 -5.96
CA ASN A 24 10.73 -0.31 -7.09
C ASN A 24 10.24 0.88 -7.92
N LEU A 25 11.16 1.75 -8.33
CA LEU A 25 10.86 2.83 -9.26
C LEU A 25 10.73 2.24 -10.67
N LYS A 26 9.58 2.42 -11.31
CA LYS A 26 9.39 2.05 -12.73
C LYS A 26 10.01 3.07 -13.68
N GLU A 27 10.16 4.31 -13.23
CA GLU A 27 10.69 5.43 -14.00
C GLU A 27 11.98 5.92 -13.37
N ASP A 28 12.87 6.45 -14.21
CA ASP A 28 14.12 7.06 -13.75
C ASP A 28 13.82 8.41 -13.11
N VAL A 29 13.86 8.46 -11.77
CA VAL A 29 13.67 9.68 -11.00
C VAL A 29 15.03 10.26 -10.62
N TYR A 30 15.24 11.52 -10.97
CA TYR A 30 16.43 12.31 -10.61
C TYR A 30 16.05 13.38 -9.60
N MET A 31 16.95 13.67 -8.67
CA MET A 31 16.81 14.76 -7.71
C MET A 31 18.13 15.53 -7.59
N ASP A 32 18.05 16.78 -7.19
CA ASP A 32 19.22 17.58 -6.87
C ASP A 32 20.03 16.94 -5.74
N GLN A 33 21.33 17.19 -5.76
CA GLN A 33 22.21 16.72 -4.69
C GLN A 33 21.80 17.36 -3.35
N PRO A 34 21.68 16.58 -2.26
CA PRO A 34 21.51 17.16 -0.94
C PRO A 34 22.69 18.08 -0.61
N MET A 35 22.46 19.20 0.09
CA MET A 35 23.50 20.17 0.47
C MET A 35 24.74 19.57 1.16
N ARG A 36 24.60 18.42 1.83
CA ARG A 36 25.71 17.73 2.51
C ARG A 36 26.45 16.71 1.63
N PHE A 37 26.07 16.57 0.36
CA PHE A 37 26.60 15.58 -0.57
C PHE A 37 27.23 16.18 -1.83
N SER A 38 27.11 17.51 -2.01
CA SER A 38 27.73 18.25 -3.12
C SER A 38 29.25 18.33 -2.92
N PHE A 39 30.01 17.85 -3.91
CA PHE A 39 31.46 18.01 -3.97
C PHE A 39 31.82 19.22 -4.84
N GLU A 40 32.85 19.97 -4.45
CA GLU A 40 33.38 21.08 -5.26
C GLU A 40 33.68 20.60 -6.69
N GLY A 41 33.15 21.34 -7.68
CA GLY A 41 33.28 21.02 -9.11
C GLY A 41 32.26 20.01 -9.66
N LYS A 42 31.39 19.42 -8.83
CA LYS A 42 30.32 18.48 -9.25
C LYS A 42 28.91 18.98 -8.96
N GLU A 43 28.75 20.28 -8.75
CA GLU A 43 27.46 20.92 -8.41
C GLU A 43 26.37 20.72 -9.47
N HIS A 44 26.75 20.54 -10.73
CA HIS A 44 25.85 20.29 -11.85
C HIS A 44 25.33 18.83 -11.94
N MET A 45 25.83 17.93 -11.10
CA MET A 45 25.42 16.52 -11.11
C MET A 45 24.09 16.34 -10.38
N VAL A 46 23.31 15.36 -10.80
CA VAL A 46 22.03 14.98 -10.18
C VAL A 46 22.10 13.56 -9.62
N CYS A 47 21.35 13.30 -8.54
CA CYS A 47 21.24 11.98 -7.94
C CYS A 47 20.12 11.19 -8.62
N LYS A 48 20.43 9.99 -9.13
CA LYS A 48 19.42 9.03 -9.59
C LYS A 48 18.92 8.20 -8.42
N LEU A 49 17.62 8.25 -8.14
CA LEU A 49 17.00 7.43 -7.12
C LEU A 49 16.91 5.97 -7.58
N LYS A 50 17.41 5.05 -6.75
CA LYS A 50 17.27 3.59 -6.98
C LYS A 50 16.02 3.00 -6.31
N LYS A 51 15.50 3.69 -5.29
CA LYS A 51 14.32 3.29 -4.50
C LYS A 51 13.41 4.49 -4.30
N SER A 52 12.13 4.20 -4.11
CA SER A 52 11.12 5.21 -3.84
C SER A 52 11.32 5.89 -2.49
N ILE A 53 11.18 7.22 -2.46
CA ILE A 53 11.21 8.04 -1.24
C ILE A 53 9.80 8.51 -0.88
N TYR A 54 9.57 8.81 0.40
CA TYR A 54 8.24 9.05 1.01
C TYR A 54 7.33 10.03 0.26
N GLU A 55 7.91 11.00 -0.46
CA GLU A 55 7.20 12.12 -1.08
C GLU A 55 6.93 11.94 -2.57
N LEU A 56 7.39 10.84 -3.20
CA LEU A 56 7.09 10.63 -4.61
C LEU A 56 5.63 10.21 -4.78
N LYS A 57 4.85 11.02 -5.51
CA LYS A 57 3.45 10.70 -5.87
C LYS A 57 3.28 9.32 -6.52
N GLN A 58 4.35 8.78 -7.11
CA GLN A 58 4.33 7.46 -7.73
C GLN A 58 4.45 6.29 -6.74
N VAL A 59 4.97 6.49 -5.52
CA VAL A 59 5.19 5.40 -4.55
C VAL A 59 3.87 4.77 -4.13
N SER A 60 2.86 5.61 -3.83
CA SER A 60 1.54 5.14 -3.40
C SER A 60 0.89 4.26 -4.47
N ARG A 61 1.03 4.63 -5.75
CA ARG A 61 0.51 3.86 -6.88
C ARG A 61 1.26 2.54 -7.08
N GLN A 62 2.59 2.56 -7.10
CA GLN A 62 3.37 1.31 -7.27
C GLN A 62 3.14 0.35 -6.12
N TRP A 63 3.04 0.89 -4.91
CA TRP A 63 2.71 0.10 -3.75
C TRP A 63 1.32 -0.53 -3.86
N TYR A 64 0.29 0.26 -4.21
CA TYR A 64 -1.06 -0.27 -4.41
C TYR A 64 -1.09 -1.37 -5.48
N LEU A 65 -0.36 -1.22 -6.60
CA LEU A 65 -0.27 -2.28 -7.61
C LEU A 65 0.34 -3.56 -7.02
N LYS A 66 1.45 -3.45 -6.30
CA LYS A 66 2.10 -4.61 -5.67
C LYS A 66 1.19 -5.27 -4.63
N PHE A 67 0.46 -4.45 -3.87
CA PHE A 67 -0.52 -4.92 -2.89
C PHE A 67 -1.66 -5.68 -3.55
N ASN A 68 -2.29 -5.06 -4.55
CA ASN A 68 -3.38 -5.67 -5.30
C ASN A 68 -2.97 -7.03 -5.86
N ASP A 69 -1.84 -7.09 -6.57
CA ASP A 69 -1.32 -8.35 -7.14
C ASP A 69 -1.12 -9.42 -6.06
N THR A 70 -0.59 -9.03 -4.91
CA THR A 70 -0.35 -9.94 -3.78
C THR A 70 -1.66 -10.44 -3.17
N ILE A 71 -2.63 -9.56 -2.94
CA ILE A 71 -3.92 -9.90 -2.33
C ILE A 71 -4.78 -10.76 -3.28
N VAL A 72 -4.77 -10.46 -4.57
CA VAL A 72 -5.42 -11.27 -5.60
C VAL A 72 -4.80 -12.67 -5.66
N CYS A 73 -3.46 -12.79 -5.60
CA CYS A 73 -2.78 -14.08 -5.51
C CYS A 73 -3.19 -14.89 -4.26
N PHE A 74 -3.54 -14.22 -3.15
CA PHE A 74 -4.09 -14.89 -1.96
C PHE A 74 -5.57 -15.30 -2.09
N GLY A 75 -6.19 -15.10 -3.27
CA GLY A 75 -7.55 -15.52 -3.57
C GLY A 75 -8.63 -14.53 -3.13
N PHE A 76 -8.27 -13.27 -2.89
CA PHE A 76 -9.23 -12.21 -2.70
C PHE A 76 -9.70 -11.65 -4.06
N LYS A 77 -10.94 -11.20 -4.11
CA LYS A 77 -11.54 -10.53 -5.26
C LYS A 77 -11.74 -9.06 -4.95
N GLU A 78 -11.17 -8.19 -5.77
CA GLU A 78 -11.37 -6.74 -5.69
C GLU A 78 -12.82 -6.38 -6.01
N ASN A 79 -13.37 -5.41 -5.28
CA ASN A 79 -14.68 -4.82 -5.56
C ASN A 79 -14.57 -3.81 -6.72
N ILE A 80 -15.46 -3.93 -7.70
CA ILE A 80 -15.48 -3.13 -8.92
C ILE A 80 -15.89 -1.68 -8.63
N VAL A 81 -16.76 -1.47 -7.63
CA VAL A 81 -17.28 -0.15 -7.27
C VAL A 81 -16.30 0.61 -6.37
N ASP A 82 -15.68 -0.09 -5.42
CA ASP A 82 -14.70 0.47 -4.50
C ASP A 82 -13.44 -0.41 -4.47
N ARG A 83 -12.42 0.03 -5.21
CA ARG A 83 -11.12 -0.67 -5.37
C ARG A 83 -10.30 -0.76 -4.08
N CYS A 84 -10.75 -0.10 -3.03
CA CYS A 84 -10.17 -0.27 -1.71
C CYS A 84 -10.73 -1.50 -0.99
N ILE A 85 -11.78 -2.14 -1.48
CA ILE A 85 -12.44 -3.27 -0.81
C ILE A 85 -12.13 -4.58 -1.55
N TYR A 86 -11.73 -5.59 -0.79
CA TYR A 86 -11.44 -6.94 -1.26
C TYR A 86 -12.28 -7.94 -0.46
N LEU A 87 -12.77 -8.96 -1.15
CA LEU A 87 -13.64 -9.99 -0.60
C LEU A 87 -13.01 -11.37 -0.81
N LYS A 88 -13.02 -12.21 0.23
CA LYS A 88 -12.73 -13.63 0.11
C LYS A 88 -13.79 -14.45 0.80
N VAL A 89 -14.31 -15.47 0.13
CA VAL A 89 -15.32 -16.38 0.69
C VAL A 89 -14.67 -17.76 0.82
N ASN A 90 -14.78 -18.36 2.01
CA ASN A 90 -14.30 -19.69 2.31
C ASN A 90 -15.40 -20.47 3.05
N GLY A 91 -16.26 -21.16 2.30
CA GLY A 91 -17.45 -21.81 2.84
C GLY A 91 -18.43 -20.80 3.43
N SER A 92 -18.76 -20.94 4.71
CA SER A 92 -19.61 -19.98 5.45
C SER A 92 -18.87 -18.72 5.90
N LYS A 93 -17.53 -18.70 5.84
CA LYS A 93 -16.72 -17.56 6.27
C LYS A 93 -16.54 -16.58 5.13
N VAL A 94 -16.98 -15.35 5.35
CA VAL A 94 -16.67 -14.23 4.46
C VAL A 94 -15.61 -13.38 5.13
N ILE A 95 -14.62 -12.93 4.38
CA ILE A 95 -13.56 -12.02 4.82
C ILE A 95 -13.61 -10.77 3.94
N PHE A 96 -13.74 -9.60 4.56
CA PHE A 96 -13.52 -8.32 3.88
C PHE A 96 -12.20 -7.69 4.32
N LEU A 97 -11.46 -7.20 3.34
CA LEU A 97 -10.26 -6.41 3.50
C LEU A 97 -10.49 -5.02 2.90
N ILE A 98 -10.20 -3.97 3.65
CA ILE A 98 -10.46 -2.58 3.23
C ILE A 98 -9.15 -1.77 3.32
N LEU A 99 -8.79 -1.06 2.26
CA LEU A 99 -7.59 -0.25 2.18
C LEU A 99 -7.94 1.23 2.42
N ARG A 100 -7.41 1.84 3.49
CA ARG A 100 -7.74 3.21 3.90
C ARG A 100 -6.56 4.15 3.72
N SER A 101 -6.16 4.38 2.47
CA SER A 101 -5.22 5.42 2.03
C SER A 101 -3.80 5.41 2.64
N VAL A 102 -2.85 4.77 1.92
CA VAL A 102 -1.37 4.83 2.07
C VAL A 102 -0.78 4.37 3.42
N ILE A 103 -1.56 4.44 4.50
CA ILE A 103 -1.38 3.73 5.76
C ILE A 103 -2.30 2.52 5.65
N ILE A 104 -1.69 1.35 5.53
CA ILE A 104 -2.43 0.09 5.43
C ILE A 104 -3.16 -0.10 6.75
N PHE A 105 -4.45 -0.45 6.69
CA PHE A 105 -5.17 -1.05 7.79
C PHE A 105 -5.84 -2.31 7.27
N PHE A 106 -5.25 -3.47 7.53
CA PHE A 106 -5.84 -4.75 7.14
C PHE A 106 -7.08 -5.01 7.99
N TYR A 107 -8.27 -4.85 7.43
CA TYR A 107 -9.48 -5.37 8.03
C TYR A 107 -9.64 -6.84 7.62
N LEU A 108 -10.03 -7.70 8.55
CA LEU A 108 -10.38 -9.10 8.29
C LEU A 108 -11.76 -9.31 8.92
N LEU A 109 -12.80 -8.93 8.20
CA LEU A 109 -14.17 -9.05 8.67
C LEU A 109 -14.64 -10.49 8.47
N THR A 110 -14.46 -11.35 9.47
CA THR A 110 -14.97 -12.74 9.44
C THR A 110 -16.48 -12.72 9.72
N ILE A 111 -17.33 -13.01 8.73
CA ILE A 111 -18.74 -13.34 9.00
C ILE A 111 -18.80 -14.81 9.39
N ILE A 112 -19.16 -15.08 10.65
CA ILE A 112 -19.48 -16.42 11.14
C ILE A 112 -21.00 -16.49 11.26
N LYS A 113 -21.61 -17.48 10.59
CA LYS A 113 -22.97 -17.93 10.88
C LYS A 113 -22.89 -19.18 11.74
#